data_AF-A0A915XLN2-F1
#
_entry.id   AF-A0A915XLN2-F1
#
_cell.length_a   1.000
_cell.length_b   1.000
_cell.length_c   1.000
_cell.angle_alpha   90.00
_cell.angle_beta   90.00
_cell.angle_gamma   90.00
#
_symmetry.space_group_name_H-M   'P 1'
#
loop_
_entity.id
_entity.type
_entity.pdbx_description
1 polymer ?
#
loop_
_entity_poly.entity_id
_entity_poly.type
_entity_poly.pdbx_seq_one_letter_code
_entity_poly.pdbx_strand_id
1 'polypeptide(L)' 'MTRHAVAVFRAPETPLPVKLLLASGLVYVISPWDLIPEWVPVFGMLDDLALMALLITWASSFRIDSK' A
#
# COMPACT_ATOMS: atom_id res chain seq x y z
N MET A 1 -5.48 -23.27 -5.21
CA MET A 1 -5.32 -21.90 -5.79
C MET A 1 -3.91 -21.70 -6.38
N THR A 2 -2.82 -21.97 -5.63
CA THR A 2 -1.43 -21.82 -6.10
C THR A 2 -1.06 -22.66 -7.33
N ARG A 3 -1.56 -23.88 -7.45
CA ARG A 3 -1.31 -24.76 -8.61
C ARG A 3 -1.79 -24.19 -9.94
N HIS A 4 -2.87 -23.41 -9.94
CA HIS A 4 -3.38 -22.75 -11.14
C HIS A 4 -2.46 -21.62 -11.60
N ALA A 5 -1.95 -20.81 -10.66
CA ALA A 5 -1.00 -19.73 -10.98
C ALA A 5 0.29 -20.26 -11.62
N VAL A 6 0.81 -21.39 -11.13
CA VAL A 6 2.00 -22.04 -11.71
C VAL A 6 1.73 -22.56 -13.13
N ALA A 7 0.55 -23.15 -13.36
CA ALA A 7 0.16 -23.63 -14.68
C ALA A 7 0.04 -22.47 -15.69
N VAL A 8 -0.61 -21.38 -15.29
CA VAL A 8 -0.74 -20.15 -16.11
C VAL A 8 0.62 -19.52 -16.39
N PHE A 9 1.52 -19.47 -15.40
CA PHE A 9 2.86 -18.90 -15.59
C PHE A 9 3.72 -19.74 -16.56
N ARG A 10 3.64 -21.07 -16.47
CA ARG A 10 4.41 -21.99 -17.31
C ARG A 10 3.83 -22.20 -18.70
N ALA A 11 2.56 -21.91 -18.91
CA ALA A 11 1.93 -22.08 -20.22
C ALA A 11 2.57 -21.13 -21.26
N PRO A 12 3.03 -21.65 -22.42
CA PRO A 12 3.63 -20.83 -23.47
C PRO A 12 2.61 -19.86 -24.09
N GLU A 13 1.34 -20.24 -24.08
CA GLU A 13 0.19 -19.47 -24.61
C GLU A 13 -0.14 -18.23 -23.78
N THR A 14 0.33 -18.16 -22.53
CA THR A 14 0.04 -17.03 -21.66
C THR A 14 0.77 -15.77 -22.13
N PRO A 15 0.05 -14.65 -22.35
CA PRO A 15 0.65 -13.39 -22.79
C PRO A 15 1.76 -12.89 -21.84
N LEU A 16 2.80 -12.30 -22.41
CA LEU A 16 3.94 -11.75 -21.66
C LEU A 16 3.53 -10.81 -20.50
N PRO A 17 2.55 -9.89 -20.67
CA PRO A 17 2.13 -9.01 -19.57
C PRO A 17 1.60 -9.76 -18.35
N VAL A 18 0.90 -10.88 -18.58
CA VAL A 18 0.32 -11.70 -17.50
C VAL A 18 1.44 -12.42 -16.74
N LYS A 19 2.47 -12.92 -17.44
CA LYS A 19 3.65 -13.52 -16.81
C LYS A 19 4.42 -12.49 -15.99
N LEU A 20 4.62 -11.29 -16.54
CA LEU A 20 5.31 -10.20 -15.83
C LEU A 20 4.56 -9.77 -14.57
N LEU A 21 3.23 -9.70 -14.61
CA LEU A 21 2.40 -9.37 -13.44
C LEU A 21 2.50 -10.45 -12.34
N LEU A 22 2.48 -11.73 -12.73
CA LEU A 22 2.66 -12.83 -11.77
C LEU A 22 4.07 -12.83 -11.17
N ALA A 23 5.09 -12.54 -11.99
CA ALA A 23 6.46 -12.42 -11.52
C ALA A 23 6.64 -11.21 -10.60
N SER A 24 6.05 -10.06 -10.93
CA SER A 24 6.13 -8.86 -10.08
C SER A 24 5.40 -9.04 -8.76
N GLY A 25 4.26 -9.73 -8.74
CA GLY A 25 3.58 -10.10 -7.50
C GLY A 25 4.41 -11.03 -6.62
N LEU A 26 5.11 -12.00 -7.23
CA LEU A 26 6.03 -12.88 -6.49
C LEU A 26 7.24 -12.11 -5.95
N VAL A 27 7.82 -11.22 -6.77
CA VAL A 27 8.89 -10.32 -6.35
C VAL A 27 8.39 -9.44 -5.21
N TYR A 28 7.19 -8.88 -5.28
CA TYR A 28 6.63 -8.04 -4.22
C TYR A 28 6.50 -8.80 -2.89
N VAL A 29 5.97 -10.03 -2.91
CA VAL A 29 5.84 -10.86 -1.69
C VAL A 29 7.19 -11.26 -1.09
N ILE A 30 8.21 -11.47 -1.93
CA ILE A 30 9.55 -11.87 -1.49
C ILE A 30 10.45 -10.65 -1.21
N SER A 31 10.10 -9.49 -1.76
CA SER A 31 10.92 -8.29 -1.73
C SER A 31 10.97 -7.75 -0.31
N PRO A 32 12.16 -7.65 0.31
CA PRO A 32 12.36 -6.89 1.53
C PRO A 32 12.31 -5.37 1.28
N TRP A 33 12.11 -4.94 0.03
CA TRP A 33 11.75 -3.58 -0.34
C TRP A 33 10.25 -3.54 -0.58
N ASP A 34 9.49 -3.23 0.46
CA ASP A 34 8.20 -2.58 0.23
C ASP A 34 8.45 -1.23 -0.44
N LEU A 35 7.58 -0.84 -1.38
CA LEU A 35 7.63 0.46 -2.05
C LEU A 35 7.55 1.62 -1.04
N ILE A 36 6.94 1.37 0.11
CA ILE A 36 6.94 2.26 1.28
C ILE A 36 7.42 1.42 2.45
N PRO A 37 8.73 1.48 2.75
CA PRO A 37 9.28 0.71 3.85
C PRO A 37 8.70 1.15 5.20
N GLU A 38 7.92 0.27 5.85
CA GLU A 38 7.38 0.52 7.21
C GLU A 38 8.48 0.65 8.28
N TRP A 39 9.71 0.26 7.97
CA TRP A 39 10.92 0.50 8.79
C TRP A 39 11.51 1.90 8.63
N VAL A 40 10.86 2.81 7.89
CA VAL A 40 11.16 4.25 8.00
C VAL A 40 10.20 4.84 9.03
N PRO A 41 10.62 4.94 10.31
CA PRO A 41 9.76 5.40 11.42
C PRO A 41 9.15 6.79 11.20
N VAL A 42 9.63 7.55 10.21
CA VAL A 42 9.12 8.88 9.87
C VAL A 42 7.89 8.83 8.98
N PHE A 43 7.78 7.92 8.00
CA PHE A 43 6.67 7.97 7.02
C PHE A 43 5.34 7.49 7.58
N GLY A 44 5.33 6.46 8.44
CA GLY A 44 4.12 6.04 9.14
C GLY A 44 3.60 7.13 10.10
N MET A 45 4.51 7.81 10.81
CA MET A 45 4.15 8.91 11.73
C MET A 45 3.71 10.18 11.01
N LEU A 46 4.18 10.41 9.77
CA LEU A 46 3.80 11.59 8.99
C LEU A 46 2.32 11.57 8.61
N ASP A 47 1.74 10.41 8.33
CA ASP A 47 0.30 10.27 8.04
C ASP A 47 -0.54 10.56 9.29
N ASP A 48 -0.15 9.99 10.43
CA ASP A 48 -0.79 10.26 11.73
C ASP A 48 -0.70 11.75 12.13
N LEU A 49 0.45 12.39 11.90
CA LEU A 49 0.66 13.81 12.20
C LEU A 49 -0.18 14.71 11.29
N ALA A 50 -0.28 14.36 10.00
CA ALA A 50 -1.12 15.08 9.05
C ALA A 50 -2.61 14.96 9.41
N LEU A 51 -3.06 13.75 9.78
CA LEU A 51 -4.42 13.51 10.23
C LEU A 51 -4.74 14.30 11.51
N MET A 52 -3.82 14.30 12.48
CA MET A 52 -3.98 15.05 13.73
C MET A 52 -4.06 16.56 13.48
N ALA A 53 -3.20 17.11 12.63
CA ALA A 53 -3.23 18.53 12.26
C ALA A 53 -4.54 18.92 11.55
N LEU A 54 -5.04 18.07 10.66
CA LEU A 54 -6.33 18.25 9.98
C LEU A 54 -7.49 18.28 11.00
N LEU A 55 -7.53 17.31 11.90
CA LEU A 55 -8.60 17.19 12.90
C LEU A 55 -8.60 18.38 13.87
N ILE A 56 -7.43 18.84 14.33
CA ILE A 56 -7.31 20.01 15.19
C ILE A 56 -7.79 21.26 14.45
N THR A 57 -7.34 21.46 13.21
CA THR A 57 -7.75 22.60 12.38
C THR A 57 -9.26 22.59 12.18
N TRP A 58 -9.82 21.43 11.83
CA TRP A 58 -11.26 21.26 11.66
C TRP A 58 -12.03 21.51 12.96
N ALA A 59 -11.59 20.95 14.08
CA ALA A 59 -12.20 21.18 15.38
C ALA A 59 -12.16 22.67 15.79
N SER A 60 -11.05 23.36 15.54
CA SER A 60 -10.90 24.79 15.83
C SER A 60 -11.84 25.69 15.00
N SER A 61 -12.39 25.18 13.90
CA SER A 61 -13.36 25.93 13.09
C SER A 61 -14.73 26.05 13.77
N PHE A 62 -15.04 25.20 14.76
CA PHE A 62 -16.27 25.28 15.51
C PHE A 62 -16.13 26.27 16.67
N ARG A 63 -16.93 27.34 16.65
CA ARG A 63 -17.11 28.23 17.80
C ARG A 63 -18.23 27.66 18.66
N ILE A 64 -17.92 27.34 19.91
CA ILE A 64 -18.95 27.00 20.90
C ILE A 64 -19.44 28.32 21.49
N ASP A 65 -20.62 28.77 21.06
CA ASP A 65 -21.33 29.86 21.72
C ASP A 65 -21.87 29.33 23.04
N SER A 66 -21.09 29.53 24.11
CA SER A 66 -21.55 29.26 25.47
C SER A 66 -22.59 30.33 25.83
N LYS A 67 -23.84 29.91 26.01
CA LYS A 67 -24.85 30.70 26.72
C LYS A 67 -24.49 30.86 28.19
#